data_AF-A0A2W2EIB9-F1
#
_entry.id   AF-A0A2W2EIB9-F1
#
_cell.length_a   1.000
_cell.length_b   1.000
_cell.length_c   1.000
_cell.angle_alpha   90.00
_cell.angle_beta   90.00
_cell.angle_gamma   90.00
#
_symmetry.space_group_name_H-M   'P 1'
#
loop_
_entity.id
_entity.type
_entity.pdbx_description
1 polymer ?
#
loop_
_entity_poly.entity_id
_entity_poly.type
_entity_poly.pdbx_seq_one_letter_code
_entity_poly.pdbx_strand_id
1 'polypeptide(L)'
;MHFVYRSHYEGRLSKRVRRLPDETVLDWFRRGWDCDDPESWVENELGDDVYGLDSIFEAAREHGLPRPATTSELRELLHEHLYVEGDEDSIRLDEHSLRVRTDDDEVELAYFFLDDEVVASAAGRLAYLFQSWPLPGGESGLTPFAAEVPVTVVAPGAGDGDVSTYAVFLTFYDGESLACTQPLVFPGVGLRELAGQLRTASPGTGAEWPPELLVLRALVAPGEDAIGPALERCNRWPGFNLNAEPWPNLPDDHDTAHRHAMELLTTGQYVDGRRPDASHIEVGEHLVQVSMHCSESFGYQQWFLFDTRWAATHPDLAQSLLRYGNHWDPLGD
;
A
#
# COMPACT_ATOMS: atom_id res chain seq x y z
N MET A 1 -11.28 -20.20 2.45
CA MET A 1 -9.96 -19.55 2.43
C MET A 1 -9.71 -18.67 1.22
N HIS A 2 -9.05 -17.55 1.46
CA HIS A 2 -8.56 -16.57 0.50
C HIS A 2 -7.02 -16.51 0.58
N PHE A 3 -6.40 -16.32 -0.57
CA PHE A 3 -5.00 -15.93 -0.69
C PHE A 3 -4.92 -14.48 -1.13
N VAL A 4 -4.02 -13.71 -0.51
CA VAL A 4 -3.70 -12.35 -0.93
C VAL A 4 -2.20 -12.19 -1.04
N TYR A 5 -1.72 -11.73 -2.19
CA TYR A 5 -0.32 -11.35 -2.40
C TYR A 5 -0.24 -9.84 -2.50
N ARG A 6 0.47 -9.19 -1.58
CA ARG A 6 0.81 -7.76 -1.59
C ARG A 6 2.18 -7.63 -2.24
N SER A 7 2.17 -7.13 -3.48
CA SER A 7 3.35 -7.02 -4.31
C SER A 7 3.17 -5.92 -5.34
N HIS A 8 4.24 -5.17 -5.62
CA HIS A 8 4.24 -4.10 -6.62
C HIS A 8 4.11 -4.61 -8.05
N TYR A 9 4.27 -5.92 -8.29
CA TYR A 9 4.03 -6.54 -9.58
C TYR A 9 2.53 -6.68 -9.90
N GLU A 10 1.66 -6.54 -8.89
CA GLU A 10 0.25 -6.92 -8.98
C GLU A 10 -0.71 -5.74 -9.22
N GLY A 11 -0.99 -5.44 -10.49
CA GLY A 11 -2.08 -4.55 -10.88
C GLY A 11 -2.11 -3.19 -10.16
N ARG A 12 -3.27 -2.52 -10.17
CA ARG A 12 -3.36 -1.10 -9.75
C ARG A 12 -3.31 -0.86 -8.24
N LEU A 13 -3.61 -1.86 -7.44
CA LEU A 13 -3.60 -1.78 -5.98
C LEU A 13 -2.40 -2.50 -5.37
N SER A 14 -1.44 -2.91 -6.19
CA SER A 14 -0.26 -3.69 -5.77
C SER A 14 -0.65 -4.91 -4.93
N LYS A 15 -1.72 -5.58 -5.36
CA LYS A 15 -2.19 -6.82 -4.73
C LYS A 15 -2.98 -7.72 -5.67
N ARG A 16 -2.80 -9.03 -5.48
CA ARG A 16 -3.62 -10.10 -6.06
C ARG A 16 -4.42 -10.79 -4.98
N VAL A 17 -5.69 -11.06 -5.27
CA VAL A 17 -6.59 -11.78 -4.36
C VAL A 17 -7.16 -13.00 -5.09
N ARG A 18 -7.12 -14.17 -4.45
CA ARG A 18 -7.66 -15.42 -5.00
C ARG A 18 -8.47 -16.18 -3.95
N ARG A 19 -9.63 -16.71 -4.32
CA ARG A 19 -10.35 -17.68 -3.49
C ARG A 19 -9.75 -19.06 -3.76
N LEU A 20 -9.37 -19.75 -2.69
CA LEU A 20 -8.83 -21.11 -2.73
C LEU A 20 -9.91 -22.12 -2.32
N PRO A 21 -9.93 -23.37 -2.80
CA PRO A 21 -11.00 -24.30 -2.49
C PRO A 21 -10.96 -24.81 -1.04
N ASP A 22 -9.80 -24.74 -0.38
CA ASP A 22 -9.57 -25.33 0.93
C ASP A 22 -10.25 -24.53 2.06
N GLU A 23 -10.59 -25.24 3.14
CA GLU A 23 -11.23 -24.69 4.33
C GLU A 23 -10.20 -23.98 5.22
N THR A 24 -9.06 -24.63 5.48
CA THR A 24 -8.00 -24.13 6.36
C THR A 24 -6.65 -23.96 5.66
N VAL A 25 -5.75 -23.19 6.28
CA VAL A 25 -4.34 -23.06 5.84
C VAL A 25 -3.66 -24.43 5.81
N LEU A 26 -3.85 -25.23 6.86
CA LEU A 26 -3.27 -26.57 6.96
C LEU A 26 -3.71 -27.47 5.79
N ASP A 27 -4.99 -27.43 5.42
CA ASP A 27 -5.51 -28.26 4.32
C ASP A 27 -4.87 -27.91 2.97
N TRP A 28 -4.61 -26.62 2.72
CA TRP A 28 -3.95 -26.18 1.50
C TRP A 28 -2.50 -26.68 1.41
N PHE A 29 -1.70 -26.50 2.47
CA PHE A 29 -0.33 -27.05 2.51
C PHE A 29 -0.32 -28.57 2.42
N ARG A 30 -1.25 -29.25 3.10
CA ARG A 30 -1.37 -30.69 2.97
C ARG A 30 -1.65 -31.05 1.53
N ARG A 31 -2.59 -30.41 0.83
CA ARG A 31 -2.95 -30.73 -0.55
C ARG A 31 -1.75 -30.64 -1.51
N GLY A 32 -0.86 -29.66 -1.33
CA GLY A 32 0.36 -29.50 -2.13
C GLY A 32 1.56 -30.35 -1.72
N TRP A 33 1.54 -30.98 -0.55
CA TRP A 33 2.73 -31.59 0.07
C TRP A 33 3.47 -32.61 -0.80
N ASP A 34 2.74 -33.39 -1.58
CA ASP A 34 3.27 -34.47 -2.42
C ASP A 34 3.25 -34.09 -3.92
N CYS A 35 3.28 -32.80 -4.26
CA CYS A 35 3.31 -32.35 -5.65
C CYS A 35 4.63 -32.74 -6.33
N ASP A 36 4.56 -33.10 -7.62
CA ASP A 36 5.75 -33.48 -8.39
C ASP A 36 6.64 -32.26 -8.69
N ASP A 37 6.01 -31.11 -8.91
CA ASP A 37 6.62 -29.84 -9.31
C ASP A 37 6.10 -28.69 -8.41
N PRO A 38 6.83 -28.37 -7.32
CA PRO A 38 6.49 -27.31 -6.36
C PRO A 38 6.20 -25.94 -6.97
N GLU A 39 7.13 -25.41 -7.78
CA GLU A 39 7.02 -24.10 -8.44
C GLU A 39 5.73 -24.04 -9.27
N SER A 40 5.58 -24.97 -10.22
CA SER A 40 4.38 -25.05 -11.05
C SER A 40 3.10 -25.25 -10.23
N TRP A 41 3.15 -25.98 -9.11
CA TRP A 41 1.99 -26.18 -8.25
C TRP A 41 1.55 -24.87 -7.59
N VAL A 42 2.48 -24.12 -7.02
CA VAL A 42 2.21 -22.80 -6.40
C VAL A 42 1.66 -21.84 -7.46
N GLU A 43 2.32 -21.70 -8.61
CA GLU A 43 1.90 -20.80 -9.68
C GLU A 43 0.47 -21.09 -10.15
N ASN A 44 0.15 -22.36 -10.42
CA ASN A 44 -1.18 -22.74 -10.89
C ASN A 44 -2.26 -22.48 -9.83
N GLU A 45 -1.96 -22.75 -8.56
CA GLU A 45 -2.89 -22.59 -7.44
C GLU A 45 -3.09 -21.13 -7.04
N LEU A 46 -2.09 -20.26 -7.18
CA LEU A 46 -2.11 -18.88 -6.69
C LEU A 46 -2.23 -17.84 -7.82
N GLY A 47 -1.93 -18.24 -9.05
CA GLY A 47 -2.18 -17.51 -10.30
C GLY A 47 -0.93 -16.95 -10.94
N ASP A 48 0.18 -16.97 -10.22
CA ASP A 48 1.52 -16.59 -10.63
C ASP A 48 2.48 -17.04 -9.53
N ASP A 49 3.78 -16.81 -9.74
CA ASP A 49 4.81 -17.07 -8.74
C ASP A 49 4.57 -16.26 -7.46
N VAL A 50 4.99 -16.83 -6.33
CA VAL A 50 4.97 -16.22 -5.00
C VAL A 50 6.31 -16.52 -4.36
N TYR A 51 7.16 -15.49 -4.32
CA TYR A 51 8.56 -15.60 -3.96
C TYR A 51 8.79 -16.45 -2.70
N GLY A 52 9.60 -17.50 -2.85
CA GLY A 52 10.04 -18.41 -1.77
C GLY A 52 8.98 -19.39 -1.26
N LEU A 53 7.71 -19.28 -1.69
CA LEU A 53 6.63 -20.10 -1.13
C LEU A 53 6.70 -21.57 -1.56
N ASP A 54 7.31 -21.88 -2.70
CA ASP A 54 7.52 -23.23 -3.19
C ASP A 54 8.58 -24.01 -2.39
N SER A 55 9.52 -23.31 -1.75
CA SER A 55 10.68 -23.92 -1.06
C SER A 55 10.29 -24.94 0.03
N ILE A 56 9.17 -24.75 0.73
CA ILE A 56 8.67 -25.68 1.74
C ILE A 56 8.26 -27.02 1.11
N PHE A 57 7.67 -26.98 -0.08
CA PHE A 57 7.30 -28.19 -0.83
C PHE A 57 8.53 -28.83 -1.48
N GLU A 58 9.49 -28.03 -1.94
CA GLU A 58 10.79 -28.54 -2.38
C GLU A 58 11.51 -29.29 -1.25
N ALA A 59 11.63 -28.68 -0.07
CA ALA A 59 12.22 -29.30 1.10
C ALA A 59 11.46 -30.57 1.51
N ALA A 60 10.13 -30.56 1.44
CA ALA A 60 9.32 -31.76 1.70
C ALA A 60 9.69 -32.92 0.78
N ARG A 61 9.85 -32.65 -0.52
CA ARG A 61 10.26 -33.63 -1.52
C ARG A 61 11.70 -34.09 -1.35
N GLU A 62 12.63 -33.17 -1.17
CA GLU A 62 14.07 -33.45 -1.12
C GLU A 62 14.49 -34.17 0.16
N HIS A 63 13.85 -33.86 1.28
CA HIS A 63 14.17 -34.42 2.59
C HIS A 63 13.18 -35.48 3.06
N GLY A 64 12.10 -35.73 2.31
CA GLY A 64 11.06 -36.68 2.69
C GLY A 64 10.35 -36.27 3.97
N LEU A 65 10.05 -34.97 4.12
CA LEU A 65 9.44 -34.43 5.32
C LEU A 65 8.01 -34.99 5.50
N PRO A 66 7.59 -35.30 6.73
CA PRO A 66 6.25 -35.78 6.98
C PRO A 66 5.24 -34.68 6.66
N ARG A 67 4.14 -35.07 6.01
CA ARG A 67 2.99 -34.18 5.82
C ARG A 67 2.45 -33.73 7.17
N PRO A 68 2.29 -32.42 7.43
CA PRO A 68 1.85 -31.94 8.73
C PRO A 68 0.44 -32.44 9.02
N ALA A 69 0.24 -32.99 10.23
CA ALA A 69 -1.06 -33.41 10.74
C ALA A 69 -1.75 -32.32 11.55
N THR A 70 -0.99 -31.35 12.07
CA THR A 70 -1.50 -30.25 12.90
C THR A 70 -0.92 -28.90 12.46
N THR A 71 -1.60 -27.80 12.82
CA THR A 71 -1.11 -26.43 12.59
C THR A 71 0.21 -26.16 13.31
N SER A 72 0.44 -26.79 14.48
CA SER A 72 1.72 -26.69 15.19
C SER A 72 2.87 -27.34 14.43
N GLU A 73 2.65 -28.53 13.86
CA GLU A 73 3.64 -29.20 13.01
C GLU A 73 3.90 -28.40 11.73
N LEU A 74 2.86 -27.84 11.10
CA LEU A 74 3.04 -26.95 9.95
C LEU A 74 3.86 -25.71 10.33
N ARG A 75 3.62 -25.12 11.50
CA ARG A 75 4.41 -23.97 11.99
C ARG A 75 5.89 -24.31 12.08
N GLU A 76 6.23 -25.42 12.71
CA GLU A 76 7.61 -25.88 12.83
C GLU A 76 8.27 -26.06 11.45
N LEU A 77 7.57 -26.72 10.52
CA LEU A 77 8.08 -26.94 9.17
C LEU A 77 8.24 -25.63 8.37
N LEU A 78 7.33 -24.68 8.50
CA LEU A 78 7.44 -23.37 7.84
C LEU A 78 8.66 -22.60 8.36
N HIS A 79 8.87 -22.50 9.68
CA HIS A 79 10.04 -21.79 10.19
C HIS A 79 11.37 -22.47 9.85
N GLU A 80 11.39 -23.79 9.65
CA GLU A 80 12.61 -24.52 9.30
C GLU A 80 12.93 -24.51 7.80
N HIS A 81 11.90 -24.50 6.93
CA HIS A 81 12.07 -24.80 5.51
C HIS A 81 11.44 -23.81 4.54
N LEU A 82 10.57 -22.90 5.00
CA LEU A 82 10.05 -21.84 4.13
C LEU A 82 11.15 -20.78 3.95
N TYR A 83 11.46 -20.48 2.71
CA TYR A 83 12.38 -19.42 2.36
C TYR A 83 11.66 -18.09 2.51
N VAL A 84 12.17 -17.27 3.43
CA VAL A 84 11.75 -15.88 3.63
C VAL A 84 13.00 -15.05 3.86
N GLU A 85 13.04 -13.88 3.24
CA GLU A 85 14.02 -12.86 3.60
C GLU A 85 13.56 -12.17 4.88
N GLY A 86 14.45 -12.09 5.87
CA GLY A 86 14.19 -11.51 7.17
C GLY A 86 14.38 -12.47 8.35
N ASP A 87 13.70 -12.20 9.45
CA ASP A 87 13.80 -12.91 10.72
C ASP A 87 12.60 -13.82 11.01
N GLU A 88 12.65 -14.55 12.13
CA GLU A 88 11.58 -15.47 12.57
C GLU A 88 10.21 -14.77 12.71
N ASP A 89 10.18 -13.46 12.97
CA ASP A 89 8.93 -12.68 13.11
C ASP A 89 8.22 -12.41 11.77
N SER A 90 8.88 -12.79 10.66
CA SER A 90 8.38 -12.62 9.30
C SER A 90 7.38 -13.71 8.90
N ILE A 91 7.30 -14.82 9.65
CA ILE A 91 6.28 -15.86 9.45
C ILE A 91 5.34 -15.88 10.67
N ARG A 92 4.05 -15.62 10.45
CA ARG A 92 3.02 -15.67 11.50
C ARG A 92 1.94 -16.67 11.11
N LEU A 93 1.88 -17.80 11.81
CA LEU A 93 0.83 -18.82 11.63
C LEU A 93 -0.02 -18.96 12.90
N ASP A 94 -1.30 -18.66 12.78
CA ASP A 94 -2.33 -18.97 13.78
C ASP A 94 -3.36 -19.97 13.25
N GLU A 95 -4.46 -20.18 13.96
CA GLU A 95 -5.48 -21.18 13.60
C GLU A 95 -6.15 -20.86 12.25
N HIS A 96 -6.32 -19.57 11.94
CA HIS A 96 -7.16 -19.11 10.84
C HIS A 96 -6.38 -18.41 9.72
N SER A 97 -5.08 -18.15 9.93
CA SER A 97 -4.26 -17.45 8.96
C SER A 97 -2.78 -17.76 9.00
N LEU A 98 -2.16 -17.70 7.82
CA LEU A 98 -0.73 -17.56 7.62
C LEU A 98 -0.47 -16.16 7.05
N ARG A 99 0.46 -15.42 7.65
CA ARG A 99 0.87 -14.09 7.21
C ARG A 99 2.38 -14.07 7.13
N VAL A 100 2.91 -13.81 5.95
CA VAL A 100 4.35 -13.82 5.70
C VAL A 100 4.78 -12.47 5.15
N ARG A 101 5.89 -11.95 5.68
CA ARG A 101 6.67 -10.85 5.10
C ARG A 101 7.95 -11.44 4.52
N THR A 102 8.37 -10.94 3.38
CA THR A 102 9.66 -11.25 2.74
C THR A 102 10.09 -10.04 1.91
N ASP A 103 11.23 -10.11 1.27
CA ASP A 103 11.60 -9.31 0.10
C ASP A 103 12.10 -10.26 -1.00
N ASP A 104 12.17 -9.77 -2.24
CA ASP A 104 12.70 -10.50 -3.40
C ASP A 104 14.03 -9.93 -3.92
N ASP A 105 14.86 -9.40 -3.02
CA ASP A 105 16.04 -8.58 -3.30
C ASP A 105 15.76 -7.20 -3.93
N GLU A 106 14.57 -6.96 -4.50
CA GLU A 106 14.23 -5.71 -5.19
C GLU A 106 13.19 -4.87 -4.43
N VAL A 107 12.19 -5.51 -3.83
CA VAL A 107 11.16 -4.86 -3.00
C VAL A 107 10.67 -5.77 -1.87
N GLU A 108 10.20 -5.16 -0.77
CA GLU A 108 9.45 -5.90 0.24
C GLU A 108 8.11 -6.43 -0.32
N LEU A 109 7.72 -7.61 0.14
CA LEU A 109 6.55 -8.37 -0.27
C LEU A 109 5.83 -8.94 0.96
N ALA A 110 4.52 -9.17 0.84
CA ALA A 110 3.80 -9.92 1.86
C ALA A 110 2.73 -10.81 1.23
N TYR A 111 2.48 -11.97 1.83
CA TYR A 111 1.36 -12.80 1.42
C TYR A 111 0.59 -13.35 2.62
N PHE A 112 -0.69 -13.57 2.39
CA PHE A 112 -1.65 -13.92 3.41
C PHE A 112 -2.53 -15.07 2.92
N PHE A 113 -2.59 -16.14 3.70
CA PHE A 113 -3.67 -17.13 3.64
C PHE A 113 -4.64 -16.83 4.77
N LEU A 114 -5.90 -16.58 4.43
CA LEU A 114 -6.93 -16.15 5.36
C LEU A 114 -8.15 -17.05 5.19
N ASP A 115 -8.48 -17.87 6.18
CA ASP A 115 -9.71 -18.66 6.12
C ASP A 115 -10.98 -17.79 6.18
N ASP A 116 -12.14 -18.41 6.01
CA ASP A 116 -13.39 -17.65 5.98
C ASP A 116 -13.79 -17.11 7.37
N GLU A 117 -13.28 -17.71 8.46
CA GLU A 117 -13.57 -17.30 9.84
C GLU A 117 -12.81 -16.02 10.20
N VAL A 118 -11.52 -15.92 9.87
CA VAL A 118 -10.76 -14.67 10.07
C VAL A 118 -11.26 -13.55 9.16
N VAL A 119 -11.64 -13.87 7.91
CA VAL A 119 -12.23 -12.87 6.99
C VAL A 119 -13.55 -12.32 7.55
N ALA A 120 -14.39 -13.17 8.14
CA ALA A 120 -15.65 -12.74 8.74
C ALA A 120 -15.45 -11.94 10.04
N SER A 121 -14.56 -12.42 10.93
CA SER A 121 -14.35 -11.81 12.25
C SER A 121 -13.51 -10.53 12.21
N ALA A 122 -12.63 -10.37 11.22
CA ALA A 122 -11.78 -9.20 11.02
C ALA A 122 -12.12 -8.42 9.73
N ALA A 123 -13.37 -8.51 9.26
CA ALA A 123 -13.81 -7.89 8.00
C ALA A 123 -13.44 -6.40 7.91
N GLY A 124 -13.57 -5.66 9.01
CA GLY A 124 -13.20 -4.24 9.08
C GLY A 124 -11.71 -4.01 8.86
N ARG A 125 -10.82 -4.80 9.50
CA ARG A 125 -9.36 -4.70 9.32
C ARG A 125 -8.93 -5.09 7.91
N LEU A 126 -9.64 -6.02 7.28
CA LEU A 126 -9.33 -6.57 5.95
C LEU A 126 -10.04 -5.83 4.80
N ALA A 127 -10.85 -4.81 5.08
CA ALA A 127 -11.72 -4.17 4.10
C ALA A 127 -10.98 -3.66 2.86
N TYR A 128 -9.81 -3.02 3.00
CA TYR A 128 -8.98 -2.55 1.88
C TYR A 128 -8.29 -3.71 1.14
N LEU A 129 -7.91 -4.76 1.87
CA LEU A 129 -7.20 -5.92 1.31
C LEU A 129 -8.04 -6.62 0.23
N PHE A 130 -9.37 -6.63 0.39
CA PHE A 130 -10.31 -7.22 -0.56
C PHE A 130 -10.94 -6.24 -1.57
N GLN A 131 -10.49 -4.97 -1.60
CA GLN A 131 -11.00 -4.03 -2.61
C GLN A 131 -10.39 -4.24 -3.99
N SER A 132 -11.18 -3.89 -5.00
CA SER A 132 -10.75 -3.67 -6.38
C SER A 132 -10.61 -2.17 -6.67
N TRP A 133 -9.80 -1.82 -7.67
CA TRP A 133 -9.77 -0.45 -8.20
C TRP A 133 -11.02 -0.15 -9.05
N PRO A 134 -11.59 1.06 -8.98
CA PRO A 134 -11.31 2.12 -8.00
C PRO A 134 -12.00 1.83 -6.65
N LEU A 135 -11.49 2.43 -5.57
CA LEU A 135 -12.19 2.46 -4.29
C LEU A 135 -13.55 3.17 -4.45
N PRO A 136 -14.59 2.76 -3.70
CA PRO A 136 -15.91 3.37 -3.80
C PRO A 136 -15.86 4.86 -3.42
N GLY A 137 -16.47 5.69 -4.26
CA GLY A 137 -16.88 7.04 -3.86
C GLY A 137 -18.02 6.95 -2.83
N GLY A 138 -18.41 8.07 -2.23
CA GLY A 138 -19.49 8.08 -1.25
C GLY A 138 -20.18 9.42 -1.17
N GLU A 139 -21.45 9.38 -0.76
CA GLU A 139 -22.15 10.58 -0.27
C GLU A 139 -21.55 10.99 1.08
N SER A 140 -21.69 12.27 1.45
CA SER A 140 -21.10 12.84 2.66
C SER A 140 -21.71 12.23 3.93
N GLY A 141 -21.00 11.32 4.60
CA GLY A 141 -21.32 10.87 5.95
C GLY A 141 -21.09 11.98 6.98
N LEU A 142 -21.86 11.94 8.09
CA LEU A 142 -21.78 12.94 9.17
C LEU A 142 -21.29 12.35 10.50
N THR A 143 -21.04 11.04 10.55
CA THR A 143 -20.52 10.39 11.75
C THR A 143 -19.06 10.83 11.97
N PRO A 144 -18.66 11.18 13.21
CA PRO A 144 -17.26 11.47 13.49
C PRO A 144 -16.37 10.27 13.12
N PHE A 145 -15.26 10.56 12.45
CA PHE A 145 -14.22 9.58 12.15
C PHE A 145 -12.94 9.98 12.89
N ALA A 146 -12.27 9.00 13.50
CA ALA A 146 -10.96 9.15 14.09
C ALA A 146 -10.12 7.92 13.75
N ALA A 147 -8.89 8.13 13.30
CA ALA A 147 -7.96 7.05 12.99
C ALA A 147 -7.66 6.20 14.24
N GLU A 148 -7.70 4.88 14.09
CA GLU A 148 -7.35 3.92 15.16
C GLU A 148 -5.87 3.55 15.17
N VAL A 149 -5.15 3.95 14.12
CA VAL A 149 -3.72 3.74 13.96
C VAL A 149 -2.97 5.07 14.05
N PRO A 150 -1.66 5.06 14.35
CA PRO A 150 -0.84 6.26 14.35
C PRO A 150 -0.96 7.03 13.03
N VAL A 151 -1.10 8.35 13.13
CA VAL A 151 -1.08 9.28 11.99
C VAL A 151 -0.18 10.46 12.31
N THR A 152 0.57 10.92 11.32
CA THR A 152 1.44 12.09 11.45
C THR A 152 0.63 13.35 11.19
N VAL A 153 0.58 14.25 12.15
CA VAL A 153 -0.13 15.52 12.04
C VAL A 153 0.70 16.51 11.22
N VAL A 154 0.21 16.88 10.04
CA VAL A 154 0.89 17.82 9.13
C VAL A 154 0.56 19.25 9.54
N ALA A 155 1.22 19.68 10.61
CA ALA A 155 1.00 20.94 11.34
C ALA A 155 -0.46 21.11 11.83
N PRO A 156 -0.68 21.76 12.99
CA PRO A 156 -2.03 22.14 13.38
C PRO A 156 -2.56 23.13 12.34
N GLY A 157 -3.60 22.74 11.60
CA GLY A 157 -4.22 23.61 10.62
C GLY A 157 -4.64 24.94 11.27
N ALA A 158 -4.53 26.02 10.51
CA ALA A 158 -5.21 27.28 10.85
C ALA A 158 -6.74 27.21 10.60
N GLY A 159 -7.26 26.03 10.24
CA GLY A 159 -8.66 25.79 9.96
C GLY A 159 -9.42 25.45 11.23
N ASP A 160 -10.40 26.28 11.57
CA ASP A 160 -11.43 26.01 12.60
C ASP A 160 -12.48 24.97 12.11
N GLY A 161 -12.14 24.14 11.12
CA GLY A 161 -13.07 23.24 10.46
C GLY A 161 -13.27 21.91 11.19
N ASP A 162 -14.48 21.37 11.15
CA ASP A 162 -14.80 20.03 11.72
C ASP A 162 -14.37 18.87 10.80
N VAL A 163 -13.77 19.16 9.63
CA VAL A 163 -13.36 18.18 8.62
C VAL A 163 -11.84 18.09 8.59
N SER A 164 -11.32 16.87 8.54
CA SER A 164 -9.88 16.62 8.37
C SER A 164 -9.63 15.78 7.13
N THR A 165 -8.50 15.98 6.48
CA THR A 165 -8.07 15.17 5.33
C THR A 165 -6.94 14.25 5.76
N TYR A 166 -7.02 12.99 5.34
CA TYR A 166 -5.98 11.99 5.50
C TYR A 166 -5.26 11.79 4.16
N ALA A 167 -3.95 11.54 4.22
CA ALA A 167 -3.16 11.12 3.08
C ALA A 167 -2.46 9.80 3.37
N VAL A 168 -2.59 8.85 2.47
CA VAL A 168 -1.90 7.55 2.52
C VAL A 168 -1.07 7.43 1.25
N PHE A 169 0.25 7.39 1.41
CA PHE A 169 1.20 7.21 0.32
C PHE A 169 1.78 5.80 0.40
N LEU A 170 1.40 4.96 -0.57
CA LEU A 170 1.94 3.62 -0.77
C LEU A 170 3.00 3.68 -1.88
N THR A 171 4.03 4.48 -1.61
CA THR A 171 5.22 4.65 -2.46
C THR A 171 6.30 3.73 -1.91
N PHE A 172 7.07 3.11 -2.80
CA PHE A 172 8.21 2.27 -2.45
C PHE A 172 9.52 3.00 -2.73
N TYR A 173 10.55 2.71 -1.93
CA TYR A 173 11.82 3.44 -1.86
C TYR A 173 12.97 2.47 -1.64
N ASP A 174 13.89 2.36 -2.61
CA ASP A 174 15.17 1.64 -2.43
C ASP A 174 15.01 0.25 -1.75
N GLY A 175 14.03 -0.54 -2.22
CA GLY A 175 13.67 -1.85 -1.64
C GLY A 175 12.58 -1.82 -0.58
N GLU A 176 12.44 -0.75 0.19
CA GLU A 176 11.38 -0.63 1.19
C GLU A 176 10.04 -0.35 0.49
N SER A 177 9.00 -1.12 0.80
CA SER A 177 7.71 -1.03 0.10
C SER A 177 6.50 -1.19 1.03
N LEU A 178 6.71 -1.74 2.22
CA LEU A 178 5.66 -2.06 3.19
C LEU A 178 5.70 -1.06 4.35
N ALA A 179 4.72 -0.16 4.37
CA ALA A 179 4.52 0.80 5.45
C ALA A 179 5.67 1.81 5.66
N CYS A 180 6.33 2.21 4.58
CA CYS A 180 7.45 3.16 4.61
C CYS A 180 7.05 4.56 5.10
N THR A 181 5.82 4.99 4.80
CA THR A 181 5.32 6.32 5.17
C THR A 181 4.08 6.19 6.02
N GLN A 182 4.20 6.59 7.29
CA GLN A 182 3.06 6.72 8.19
C GLN A 182 2.00 7.65 7.56
N PRO A 183 0.71 7.25 7.53
CA PRO A 183 -0.37 8.11 7.04
C PRO A 183 -0.38 9.46 7.72
N LEU A 184 -0.74 10.46 6.92
CA LEU A 184 -0.78 11.85 7.35
C LEU A 184 -2.22 12.27 7.66
N VAL A 185 -2.36 13.25 8.55
CA VAL A 185 -3.62 13.96 8.77
C VAL A 185 -3.40 15.47 8.73
N PHE A 186 -4.33 16.17 8.08
CA PHE A 186 -4.45 17.62 8.02
C PHE A 186 -5.68 18.04 8.83
N PRO A 187 -5.53 18.34 10.13
CA PRO A 187 -6.65 18.68 10.98
C PRO A 187 -7.32 19.98 10.53
N GLY A 188 -8.65 19.97 10.47
CA GLY A 188 -9.45 21.16 10.12
C GLY A 188 -9.37 21.58 8.64
N VAL A 189 -8.79 20.74 7.79
CA VAL A 189 -8.64 20.97 6.35
C VAL A 189 -9.43 19.90 5.61
N GLY A 190 -10.50 20.29 4.92
CA GLY A 190 -11.21 19.40 4.02
C GLY A 190 -10.45 19.21 2.70
N LEU A 191 -10.85 18.20 1.93
CA LEU A 191 -10.15 17.82 0.70
C LEU A 191 -10.18 18.94 -0.35
N ARG A 192 -11.23 19.76 -0.36
CA ARG A 192 -11.37 20.93 -1.22
C ARG A 192 -10.44 22.07 -0.81
N GLU A 193 -10.13 22.20 0.47
CA GLU A 193 -9.25 23.23 1.00
C GLU A 193 -7.77 22.82 0.95
N LEU A 194 -7.48 21.53 0.73
CA LEU A 194 -6.13 20.96 0.78
C LEU A 194 -5.14 21.68 -0.13
N ALA A 195 -5.51 21.97 -1.39
CA ALA A 195 -4.62 22.65 -2.32
C ALA A 195 -4.20 24.04 -1.81
N GLY A 196 -5.16 24.80 -1.26
CA GLY A 196 -4.89 26.09 -0.62
C GLY A 196 -3.96 25.95 0.60
N GLN A 197 -4.23 24.96 1.45
CA GLN A 197 -3.42 24.70 2.64
C GLN A 197 -1.97 24.35 2.28
N LEU A 198 -1.74 23.50 1.29
CA LEU A 198 -0.39 23.10 0.87
C LEU A 198 0.44 24.30 0.41
N ARG A 199 -0.17 25.26 -0.30
CA ARG A 199 0.54 26.48 -0.75
C ARG A 199 1.05 27.32 0.41
N THR A 200 0.28 27.40 1.49
CA THR A 200 0.60 28.28 2.63
C THR A 200 1.40 27.60 3.72
N ALA A 201 1.43 26.26 3.72
CA ALA A 201 2.14 25.49 4.71
C ALA A 201 3.66 25.57 4.51
N SER A 202 4.39 25.56 5.63
CA SER A 202 5.85 25.56 5.68
C SER A 202 6.35 24.17 6.11
N PRO A 203 7.10 23.45 5.25
CA PRO A 203 7.62 22.12 5.58
C PRO A 203 8.54 22.08 6.80
N GLY A 204 9.23 23.19 7.11
CA GLY A 204 10.21 23.26 8.22
C GLY A 204 9.64 23.48 9.62
N THR A 205 8.32 23.55 9.82
CA THR A 205 7.69 23.74 11.15
C THR A 205 6.92 22.50 11.58
N GLY A 206 7.60 21.46 12.07
CA GLY A 206 6.95 20.26 12.61
C GLY A 206 7.68 18.96 12.32
N ALA A 207 6.92 17.88 12.14
CA ALA A 207 7.43 16.60 11.63
C ALA A 207 7.93 16.75 10.18
N GLU A 208 8.95 15.99 9.81
CA GLU A 208 9.49 15.97 8.46
C GLU A 208 8.42 15.52 7.47
N TRP A 209 8.23 16.30 6.40
CA TRP A 209 7.24 15.97 5.37
C TRP A 209 7.81 14.90 4.45
N PRO A 210 7.02 13.87 4.10
CA PRO A 210 7.50 12.85 3.19
C PRO A 210 7.63 13.43 1.75
N PRO A 211 8.51 12.84 0.92
CA PRO A 211 8.79 13.32 -0.45
C PRO A 211 7.53 13.54 -1.30
N GLU A 212 6.53 12.66 -1.21
CA GLU A 212 5.25 12.75 -1.90
C GLU A 212 4.54 14.05 -1.60
N LEU A 213 4.53 14.44 -0.32
CA LEU A 213 3.86 15.65 0.12
C LEU A 213 4.61 16.90 -0.32
N LEU A 214 5.94 16.89 -0.28
CA LEU A 214 6.79 17.98 -0.77
C LEU A 214 6.57 18.23 -2.27
N VAL A 215 6.56 17.16 -3.06
CA VAL A 215 6.31 17.22 -4.51
C VAL A 215 4.87 17.67 -4.78
N LEU A 216 3.88 17.08 -4.10
CA LEU A 216 2.48 17.47 -4.26
C LEU A 216 2.28 18.95 -3.96
N ARG A 217 2.85 19.45 -2.85
CA ARG A 217 2.84 20.87 -2.50
C ARG A 217 3.41 21.74 -3.60
N ALA A 218 4.61 21.43 -4.08
CA ALA A 218 5.26 22.23 -5.11
C ALA A 218 4.49 22.21 -6.44
N LEU A 219 3.71 21.18 -6.72
CA LEU A 219 2.96 21.05 -7.97
C LEU A 219 1.56 21.68 -7.94
N VAL A 220 1.11 22.18 -6.79
CA VAL A 220 -0.07 23.04 -6.71
C VAL A 220 0.29 24.41 -7.29
N ALA A 221 -0.37 24.80 -8.38
CA ALA A 221 -0.07 26.09 -8.99
C ALA A 221 -0.67 27.27 -8.19
N PRO A 222 -0.10 28.47 -8.30
CA PRO A 222 -0.67 29.66 -7.69
C PRO A 222 -2.12 29.87 -8.13
N GLY A 223 -3.03 29.95 -7.16
CA GLY A 223 -4.46 30.16 -7.39
C GLY A 223 -5.28 28.91 -7.75
N GLU A 224 -4.71 27.70 -7.67
CA GLU A 224 -5.49 26.47 -7.90
C GLU A 224 -6.24 26.00 -6.66
N ASP A 225 -7.56 25.98 -6.69
CA ASP A 225 -8.32 25.57 -5.48
C ASP A 225 -8.54 24.06 -5.38
N ALA A 226 -8.23 23.29 -6.42
CA ALA A 226 -8.42 21.83 -6.43
C ALA A 226 -7.08 21.09 -6.52
N ILE A 227 -7.00 19.92 -5.86
CA ILE A 227 -5.78 19.09 -5.85
C ILE A 227 -5.57 18.28 -7.13
N GLY A 228 -6.65 18.02 -7.90
CA GLY A 228 -6.60 17.19 -9.12
C GLY A 228 -5.54 17.62 -10.14
N PRO A 229 -5.51 18.89 -10.59
CA PRO A 229 -4.48 19.37 -11.51
C PRO A 229 -3.04 19.19 -11.01
N ALA A 230 -2.81 19.30 -9.70
CA ALA A 230 -1.50 19.04 -9.10
C ALA A 230 -1.13 17.56 -9.18
N LEU A 231 -2.08 16.64 -8.97
CA LEU A 231 -1.84 15.20 -9.10
C LEU A 231 -1.56 14.77 -10.55
N GLU A 232 -2.22 15.40 -11.52
CA GLU A 232 -1.89 15.23 -12.95
C GLU A 232 -0.46 15.68 -13.28
N ARG A 233 0.06 16.67 -12.54
CA ARG A 233 1.48 17.05 -12.61
C ARG A 233 2.36 16.06 -11.85
N CYS A 234 1.94 15.56 -10.68
CA CYS A 234 2.69 14.55 -9.92
C CYS A 234 2.90 13.28 -10.72
N ASN A 235 1.89 12.83 -11.48
CA ASN A 235 2.02 11.67 -12.38
C ASN A 235 3.15 11.84 -13.42
N ARG A 236 3.47 13.08 -13.77
CA ARG A 236 4.55 13.43 -14.70
C ARG A 236 5.86 13.80 -14.00
N TRP A 237 5.91 13.75 -12.68
CA TRP A 237 7.14 14.01 -11.92
C TRP A 237 8.21 12.99 -12.30
N PRO A 238 9.45 13.38 -12.65
CA PRO A 238 10.47 12.43 -13.09
C PRO A 238 11.00 11.50 -11.97
N GLY A 239 10.70 11.77 -10.69
CA GLY A 239 11.07 10.91 -9.54
C GLY A 239 9.95 9.97 -9.06
N PHE A 240 10.19 9.23 -7.96
CA PHE A 240 9.38 8.13 -7.40
C PHE A 240 9.54 6.75 -8.07
N ASN A 241 10.60 6.54 -8.85
CA ASN A 241 11.00 5.20 -9.27
C ASN A 241 12.21 4.78 -8.40
N LEU A 242 12.34 3.48 -8.07
CA LEU A 242 13.33 2.91 -7.12
C LEU A 242 14.72 3.56 -7.18
N ASN A 243 15.19 3.84 -8.41
CA ASN A 243 16.57 4.25 -8.67
C ASN A 243 16.69 5.65 -9.31
N ALA A 244 15.58 6.42 -9.37
CA ALA A 244 15.54 7.67 -10.10
C ALA A 244 15.81 8.89 -9.21
N GLU A 245 16.98 9.51 -9.38
CA GLU A 245 17.07 10.96 -9.13
C GLU A 245 16.15 11.68 -10.13
N PRO A 246 15.26 12.58 -9.69
CA PRO A 246 15.49 13.49 -8.57
C PRO A 246 14.53 13.27 -7.40
N TRP A 247 15.09 12.88 -6.26
CA TRP A 247 14.48 13.13 -4.95
C TRP A 247 14.25 14.63 -4.76
N PRO A 248 13.18 15.04 -4.05
CA PRO A 248 12.84 16.45 -3.95
C PRO A 248 13.89 17.21 -3.13
N ASN A 249 14.76 17.94 -3.82
CA ASN A 249 15.53 19.04 -3.24
C ASN A 249 14.81 20.36 -3.52
N LEU A 250 13.63 20.50 -2.93
CA LEU A 250 12.73 21.62 -3.17
C LEU A 250 12.88 22.68 -2.06
N PRO A 251 12.97 23.97 -2.41
CA PRO A 251 12.98 25.04 -1.42
C PRO A 251 11.72 25.07 -0.55
N ASP A 252 11.85 25.59 0.68
CA ASP A 252 10.69 25.76 1.58
C ASP A 252 9.66 26.77 1.05
N ASP A 253 10.12 27.84 0.39
CA ASP A 253 9.25 28.85 -0.22
C ASP A 253 8.42 28.24 -1.36
N HIS A 254 7.09 28.33 -1.27
CA HIS A 254 6.18 27.70 -2.21
C HIS A 254 6.40 28.14 -3.66
N ASP A 255 6.50 29.45 -3.90
CA ASP A 255 6.59 29.98 -5.28
C ASP A 255 7.91 29.58 -5.94
N THR A 256 8.98 29.52 -5.17
CA THR A 256 10.28 29.03 -5.64
C THR A 256 10.25 27.52 -5.85
N ALA A 257 9.65 26.74 -4.95
CA ALA A 257 9.46 25.30 -5.11
C ALA A 257 8.64 24.97 -6.36
N HIS A 258 7.53 25.68 -6.58
CA HIS A 258 6.67 25.50 -7.74
C HIS A 258 7.41 25.75 -9.05
N ARG A 259 8.17 26.85 -9.13
CA ARG A 259 8.96 27.15 -10.32
C ARG A 259 9.98 26.05 -10.62
N HIS A 260 10.71 25.60 -9.60
CA HIS A 260 11.69 24.52 -9.73
C HIS A 260 11.00 23.20 -10.16
N ALA A 261 9.85 22.87 -9.57
CA ALA A 261 9.11 21.68 -9.93
C ALA A 261 8.60 21.73 -11.39
N MET A 262 8.13 22.89 -11.87
CA MET A 262 7.72 23.06 -13.27
C MET A 262 8.88 22.98 -14.27
N GLU A 263 10.07 23.47 -13.89
CA GLU A 263 11.30 23.28 -14.66
C GLU A 263 11.64 21.78 -14.78
N LEU A 264 11.62 21.05 -13.66
CA LEU A 264 11.85 19.61 -13.63
C LEU A 264 10.84 18.81 -14.45
N LEU A 265 9.55 19.18 -14.44
CA LEU A 265 8.54 18.56 -15.31
C LEU A 265 8.78 18.81 -16.80
N THR A 266 9.46 19.91 -17.14
CA THR A 266 9.74 20.27 -18.54
C THR A 266 11.01 19.59 -19.06
N THR A 267 12.03 19.44 -18.20
CA THR A 267 13.34 18.92 -18.60
C THR A 267 13.57 17.47 -18.19
N GLY A 268 12.78 16.96 -17.24
CA GLY A 268 12.90 15.62 -16.68
C GLY A 268 12.63 14.54 -17.72
N GLN A 269 13.34 13.42 -17.57
CA GLN A 269 13.12 12.23 -18.38
C GLN A 269 12.55 11.12 -17.50
N TYR A 270 11.65 10.34 -18.08
CA TYR A 270 11.15 9.13 -17.45
C TYR A 270 12.18 8.01 -17.62
N VAL A 271 12.46 7.30 -16.53
CA VAL A 271 13.38 6.16 -16.51
C VAL A 271 12.61 4.85 -16.29
N ASP A 272 13.31 3.72 -16.46
CA ASP A 272 12.80 2.37 -16.18
C ASP A 272 11.48 2.01 -16.88
N GLY A 273 11.25 2.55 -18.08
CA GLY A 273 10.02 2.26 -18.84
C GLY A 273 8.76 2.88 -18.23
N ARG A 274 8.88 3.90 -17.38
CA ARG A 274 7.74 4.63 -16.82
C ARG A 274 6.84 5.22 -17.91
N ARG A 275 5.53 5.00 -17.75
CA ARG A 275 4.46 5.42 -18.67
C ARG A 275 3.37 6.20 -17.93
N PRO A 276 3.45 7.54 -17.85
CA PRO A 276 2.42 8.33 -17.17
C PRO A 276 1.01 8.17 -17.76
N ASP A 277 0.89 7.78 -19.03
CA ASP A 277 -0.37 7.49 -19.72
C ASP A 277 -1.03 6.17 -19.28
N ALA A 278 -0.26 5.27 -18.66
CA ALA A 278 -0.78 4.06 -18.02
C ALA A 278 -1.29 4.31 -16.59
N SER A 279 -0.99 5.47 -16.00
CA SER A 279 -1.46 5.85 -14.67
C SER A 279 -2.96 6.19 -14.67
N HIS A 280 -3.57 6.05 -13.50
CA HIS A 280 -4.98 6.35 -13.28
C HIS A 280 -5.16 7.31 -12.10
N ILE A 281 -5.95 8.35 -12.32
CA ILE A 281 -6.28 9.35 -11.32
C ILE A 281 -7.80 9.48 -11.29
N GLU A 282 -8.40 9.22 -10.14
CA GLU A 282 -9.84 9.40 -9.90
C GLU A 282 -10.03 10.49 -8.85
N VAL A 283 -10.67 11.60 -9.24
CA VAL A 283 -10.94 12.74 -8.37
C VAL A 283 -12.43 12.79 -8.05
N GLY A 284 -12.77 12.42 -6.83
CA GLY A 284 -14.11 12.57 -6.25
C GLY A 284 -14.22 13.79 -5.33
N GLU A 285 -15.41 13.99 -4.76
CA GLU A 285 -15.68 15.10 -3.84
C GLU A 285 -14.94 14.94 -2.50
N HIS A 286 -14.88 13.71 -1.97
CA HIS A 286 -14.35 13.38 -0.64
C HIS A 286 -13.23 12.33 -0.66
N LEU A 287 -12.89 11.82 -1.85
CA LEU A 287 -11.79 10.89 -2.08
C LEU A 287 -11.10 11.24 -3.41
N VAL A 288 -9.78 11.35 -3.38
CA VAL A 288 -8.92 11.27 -4.55
C VAL A 288 -8.03 10.04 -4.42
N GLN A 289 -7.89 9.30 -5.51
CA GLN A 289 -7.02 8.12 -5.57
C GLN A 289 -6.18 8.16 -6.85
N VAL A 290 -4.91 7.83 -6.70
CA VAL A 290 -3.93 7.76 -7.78
C VAL A 290 -3.32 6.36 -7.78
N SER A 291 -3.26 5.74 -8.96
CA SER A 291 -2.47 4.55 -9.26
C SER A 291 -1.45 4.99 -10.30
N MET A 292 -0.26 5.35 -9.85
CA MET A 292 0.80 5.89 -10.70
C MET A 292 1.68 4.75 -11.20
N HIS A 293 1.80 4.61 -12.52
CA HIS A 293 2.71 3.63 -13.12
C HIS A 293 4.15 4.05 -12.84
N CYS A 294 4.90 3.17 -12.20
CA CYS A 294 6.28 3.45 -11.80
C CYS A 294 7.28 2.97 -12.85
N SER A 295 7.23 1.71 -13.30
CA SER A 295 8.19 1.19 -14.28
C SER A 295 7.59 0.07 -15.13
N GLU A 296 8.35 -0.53 -16.04
CA GLU A 296 7.90 -1.74 -16.75
C GLU A 296 8.03 -2.99 -15.88
N SER A 297 9.08 -3.06 -15.05
CA SER A 297 9.37 -4.18 -14.15
C SER A 297 8.49 -4.19 -12.91
N PHE A 298 8.08 -3.01 -12.43
CA PHE A 298 7.18 -2.82 -11.28
C PHE A 298 5.88 -2.21 -11.78
N GLY A 299 4.75 -2.56 -11.18
CA GLY A 299 3.44 -2.10 -11.62
C GLY A 299 3.16 -0.64 -11.25
N TYR A 300 2.60 -0.45 -10.06
CA TYR A 300 2.04 0.84 -9.65
C TYR A 300 2.38 1.17 -8.19
N GLN A 301 2.35 2.46 -7.89
CA GLN A 301 2.31 3.01 -6.53
C GLN A 301 1.00 3.78 -6.34
N GLN A 302 0.47 3.78 -5.12
CA GLN A 302 -0.87 4.30 -4.87
C GLN A 302 -0.89 5.43 -3.84
N TRP A 303 -1.55 6.53 -4.18
CA TRP A 303 -1.80 7.64 -3.27
C TRP A 303 -3.30 7.79 -3.05
N PHE A 304 -3.71 7.89 -1.79
CA PHE A 304 -5.10 8.12 -1.41
C PHE A 304 -5.20 9.37 -0.55
N LEU A 305 -6.07 10.31 -0.95
CA LEU A 305 -6.41 11.50 -0.18
C LEU A 305 -7.90 11.46 0.09
N PHE A 306 -8.32 11.37 1.35
CA PHE A 306 -9.74 11.31 1.69
C PHE A 306 -10.03 12.14 2.94
N ASP A 307 -11.21 12.76 2.99
CA ASP A 307 -11.62 13.50 4.16
C ASP A 307 -12.49 12.67 5.13
N THR A 308 -12.74 13.23 6.32
CA THR A 308 -13.57 12.58 7.34
C THR A 308 -14.99 12.30 6.88
N ARG A 309 -15.51 12.92 5.81
CA ARG A 309 -16.85 12.63 5.27
C ARG A 309 -16.86 11.36 4.45
N TRP A 310 -15.83 11.12 3.64
CA TRP A 310 -15.66 9.82 2.98
C TRP A 310 -15.40 8.72 4.00
N ALA A 311 -14.55 8.99 5.00
CA ALA A 311 -14.25 8.03 6.06
C ALA A 311 -15.49 7.72 6.92
N ALA A 312 -16.38 8.69 7.15
CA ALA A 312 -17.66 8.46 7.83
C ALA A 312 -18.61 7.56 7.04
N THR A 313 -18.52 7.56 5.70
CA THR A 313 -19.34 6.71 4.82
C THR A 313 -18.76 5.32 4.67
N HIS A 314 -17.43 5.18 4.73
CA HIS A 314 -16.71 3.91 4.61
C HIS A 314 -15.72 3.69 5.77
N PRO A 315 -16.20 3.63 7.03
CA PRO A 315 -15.32 3.64 8.20
C PRO A 315 -14.34 2.47 8.21
N ASP A 316 -14.83 1.26 7.94
CA ASP A 316 -14.01 0.04 7.87
C ASP A 316 -12.92 0.15 6.79
N LEU A 317 -13.28 0.64 5.61
CA LEU A 317 -12.33 0.79 4.50
C LEU A 317 -11.28 1.86 4.81
N ALA A 318 -11.68 2.98 5.42
CA ALA A 318 -10.76 4.03 5.82
C ALA A 318 -9.77 3.55 6.89
N GLN A 319 -10.25 2.85 7.93
CA GLN A 319 -9.36 2.28 8.96
C GLN A 319 -8.42 1.22 8.38
N SER A 320 -8.95 0.33 7.53
CA SER A 320 -8.15 -0.72 6.88
C SER A 320 -7.07 -0.11 5.99
N LEU A 321 -7.37 0.93 5.23
CA LEU A 321 -6.40 1.63 4.38
C LEU A 321 -5.31 2.34 5.21
N LEU A 322 -5.69 3.03 6.29
CA LEU A 322 -4.72 3.64 7.21
C LEU A 322 -3.82 2.58 7.87
N ARG A 323 -4.37 1.43 8.26
CA ARG A 323 -3.59 0.32 8.81
C ARG A 323 -2.64 -0.27 7.77
N TYR A 324 -3.11 -0.46 6.54
CA TYR A 324 -2.29 -0.98 5.43
C TYR A 324 -1.10 -0.10 5.10
N GLY A 325 -1.25 1.22 5.23
CA GLY A 325 -0.14 2.18 5.10
C GLY A 325 0.80 2.24 6.31
N ASN A 326 0.38 1.75 7.49
CA ASN A 326 1.15 1.78 8.73
C ASN A 326 1.85 0.46 9.06
N HIS A 327 1.38 -0.66 8.51
CA HIS A 327 1.90 -1.98 8.87
C HIS A 327 1.81 -2.96 7.70
N TRP A 328 2.72 -3.94 7.66
CA TRP A 328 2.71 -5.00 6.65
C TRP A 328 1.59 -6.01 6.91
N ASP A 329 1.44 -6.43 8.17
CA ASP A 329 0.43 -7.36 8.66
C ASP A 329 -0.90 -6.62 8.92
N PRO A 330 -1.99 -6.91 8.18
CA PRO A 330 -3.28 -6.25 8.37
C PRO A 330 -4.02 -6.68 9.65
N LEU A 331 -3.61 -7.79 10.27
CA LEU A 331 -4.16 -8.32 11.52
C LEU A 331 -3.27 -8.00 12.73
N GLY A 332 -2.05 -7.50 12.49
CA GLY A 332 -1.17 -6.97 13.53
C GLY A 332 -1.77 -5.77 14.25
N ASP A 333 -1.38 -5.61 15.52
CA ASP A 333 -1.81 -4.50 16.37
C ASP A 333 -0.96 -3.24 16.18
#